data_AF-A0A6A6QYF8-F1
#
_entry.id   AF-A0A6A6QYF8-F1
#
_cell.length_a   1.000
_cell.length_b   1.000
_cell.length_c   1.000
_cell.angle_alpha   90.00
_cell.angle_beta   90.00
_cell.angle_gamma   90.00
#
_symmetry.space_group_name_H-M   'P 1'
#
loop_
_entity.id
_entity.type
_entity.pdbx_description
1 polymer ?
#
loop_
_entity_poly.entity_id
_entity_poly.type
_entity_poly.pdbx_seq_one_letter_code
_entity_poly.pdbx_strand_id
1 'polypeptide(L)'
;VLLQHDCQTFLDVASALPNPAVVQKLLQAGARSSVHSQGTQVSMSNAIRNGHVENVRALLESGACVASGLHQCTWVPLRQAAFWLFPSIIQLLLDHDATWSSHLSPVETSILQSFIANGAALQTRFIPTSCTSPSSETFSHQLLYHAPSHFTRLVIDHANVRPGGNGCHILHELVGSCPDAKRHPAETLRDIEVLLKRGADPNGLDGNGRTALTACLGLCPSIDVFDRIQLLLRGGADPEERDAKGFDPVLMAIKGFQDPLRFRLTETLLYSYPTTTGPSRGEHSWLESHFNFSEEQAINFHALMQKATFSVATTRILDAAVRQQNRGGVLRSDDILRVIRMREDAGLPRYEFDQAFVLELLSATIPSPLAPPVGIYTQALDAIPIGVTAAGHSWDFGQMAIQ
;
A
#
# COMPACT_ATOMS: atom_id res chain seq x y z
N VAL A 1 -13.77 50.31 -11.45
CA VAL A 1 -12.57 49.50 -11.09
C VAL A 1 -11.42 50.49 -10.94
N LEU A 2 -10.91 50.69 -9.72
CA LEU A 2 -9.70 51.48 -9.53
C LEU A 2 -8.52 50.55 -9.85
N LEU A 3 -7.73 50.90 -10.87
CA LEU A 3 -6.53 50.17 -11.24
C LEU A 3 -5.41 50.53 -10.26
N GLN A 4 -4.73 49.52 -9.70
CA GLN A 4 -3.64 49.66 -8.73
C GLN A 4 -2.33 50.12 -9.37
N HIS A 5 -2.18 49.95 -10.69
CA HIS A 5 -1.05 50.41 -11.50
C HIS A 5 -1.48 50.57 -12.96
N ASP A 6 -0.78 51.42 -13.73
CA ASP A 6 -1.17 51.83 -15.09
C ASP A 6 -1.32 50.67 -16.08
N CYS A 7 -0.57 49.58 -15.87
CA CYS A 7 -0.61 48.39 -16.73
C CYS A 7 -1.64 47.33 -16.29
N GLN A 8 -2.43 47.58 -15.24
CA GLN A 8 -3.37 46.58 -14.70
C GLN A 8 -4.57 46.40 -15.65
N THR A 9 -4.93 45.16 -15.96
CA THR A 9 -6.08 44.83 -16.81
C THR A 9 -7.32 44.48 -16.00
N PHE A 10 -8.49 44.49 -16.64
CA PHE A 10 -9.73 44.00 -16.02
C PHE A 10 -9.62 42.51 -15.60
N LEU A 11 -8.86 41.70 -16.34
CA LEU A 11 -8.60 40.31 -15.99
C LEU A 11 -7.80 40.22 -14.69
N ASP A 12 -6.81 41.09 -14.49
CA ASP A 12 -6.01 41.10 -13.25
C ASP A 12 -6.86 41.38 -12.02
N VAL A 13 -7.78 42.35 -12.13
CA VAL A 13 -8.68 42.71 -11.03
C VAL A 13 -9.71 41.61 -10.79
N ALA A 14 -10.33 41.09 -11.86
CA ALA A 14 -11.30 40.00 -11.74
C ALA A 14 -10.69 38.75 -11.11
N SER A 15 -9.44 38.42 -11.45
CA SER A 15 -8.72 37.25 -10.91
C SER A 15 -8.49 37.33 -9.40
N ALA A 16 -8.47 38.53 -8.81
CA ALA A 16 -8.36 38.72 -7.36
C ALA A 16 -9.68 38.49 -6.61
N LEU A 17 -10.81 38.44 -7.31
CA LEU A 17 -12.15 38.29 -6.74
C LEU A 17 -12.65 36.85 -6.89
N PRO A 18 -13.48 36.33 -5.97
CA PRO A 18 -14.03 34.96 -6.04
C PRO A 18 -15.18 34.87 -7.06
N ASN A 19 -14.94 35.24 -8.33
CA ASN A 19 -15.93 35.24 -9.40
C ASN A 19 -15.39 34.63 -10.69
N PRO A 20 -15.37 33.28 -10.79
CA PRO A 20 -14.85 32.59 -11.98
C PRO A 20 -15.68 32.87 -13.23
N ALA A 21 -16.98 33.17 -13.10
CA ALA A 21 -17.84 33.49 -14.24
C ALA A 21 -17.42 34.78 -14.96
N VAL A 22 -16.99 35.80 -14.21
CA VAL A 22 -16.46 37.05 -14.79
C VAL A 22 -15.11 36.78 -15.46
N VAL A 23 -14.22 36.02 -14.81
CA VAL A 23 -12.93 35.63 -15.37
C VAL A 23 -13.13 34.88 -16.69
N GLN A 24 -14.00 33.87 -16.72
CA GLN A 24 -14.32 33.11 -17.93
C GLN A 24 -14.85 33.99 -19.06
N LYS A 25 -15.77 34.93 -18.77
CA LYS A 25 -16.28 35.88 -19.78
C LYS A 25 -15.18 36.78 -20.35
N LEU A 26 -14.28 37.27 -19.50
CA LEU A 26 -13.15 38.09 -19.94
C LEU A 26 -12.19 37.28 -20.81
N LEU A 27 -11.91 36.02 -20.45
CA LEU A 27 -11.08 35.11 -21.22
C LEU A 27 -11.71 34.76 -22.58
N GLN A 28 -13.01 34.51 -22.63
CA GLN A 28 -13.75 34.32 -23.90
C GLN A 28 -13.70 35.54 -24.81
N ALA A 29 -13.61 36.75 -24.24
CA ALA A 29 -13.42 38.00 -24.98
C ALA A 29 -11.95 38.25 -25.38
N GLY A 30 -11.02 37.32 -25.10
CA GLY A 30 -9.61 37.43 -25.45
C GLY A 30 -8.79 38.33 -24.50
N ALA A 31 -9.29 38.59 -23.28
CA ALA A 31 -8.53 39.36 -22.29
C ALA A 31 -7.21 38.66 -21.93
N ARG A 32 -6.15 39.46 -21.75
CA ARG A 32 -4.81 38.98 -21.40
C ARG A 32 -4.39 39.50 -20.03
N SER A 33 -3.61 38.68 -19.33
CA SER A 33 -2.97 39.10 -18.07
C SER A 33 -1.94 40.18 -18.35
N SER A 34 -1.83 41.17 -17.46
CA SER A 34 -0.62 42.01 -17.45
C SER A 34 0.57 41.23 -16.86
N VAL A 35 1.77 41.77 -17.07
CA VAL A 35 3.01 41.23 -16.52
C VAL A 35 3.63 42.28 -15.60
N HIS A 36 3.90 41.91 -14.35
CA HIS A 36 4.59 42.76 -13.38
C HIS A 36 6.07 42.94 -13.78
N SER A 37 6.75 43.96 -13.24
CA SER A 37 8.17 44.24 -13.53
C SER A 37 9.13 43.10 -13.17
N GLN A 38 8.73 42.21 -12.26
CA GLN A 38 9.46 41.00 -11.88
C GLN A 38 9.17 39.79 -12.79
N GLY A 39 8.41 40.00 -13.87
CA GLY A 39 8.08 38.97 -14.85
C GLY A 39 6.94 38.03 -14.46
N THR A 40 6.11 38.37 -13.47
CA THR A 40 4.97 37.53 -13.06
C THR A 40 3.69 37.95 -13.76
N GLN A 41 2.93 36.97 -14.28
CA GLN A 41 1.56 37.22 -14.77
C GLN A 41 0.65 37.62 -13.61
N VAL A 42 0.14 38.86 -13.62
CA VAL A 42 -0.57 39.48 -12.50
C VAL A 42 -1.91 38.78 -12.24
N SER A 43 -2.66 38.42 -13.28
CA SER A 43 -3.93 37.68 -13.15
C SER A 43 -3.72 36.35 -12.40
N MET A 44 -2.72 35.57 -12.82
CA MET A 44 -2.34 34.31 -12.17
C MET A 44 -1.91 34.53 -10.71
N SER A 45 -1.03 35.51 -10.48
CA SER A 45 -0.54 35.83 -9.14
C SER A 45 -1.67 36.28 -8.20
N ASN A 46 -2.62 37.05 -8.70
CA ASN A 46 -3.78 37.50 -7.95
C ASN A 46 -4.71 36.34 -7.58
N ALA A 47 -5.00 35.44 -8.52
CA ALA A 47 -5.81 34.26 -8.25
C ALA A 47 -5.16 33.35 -7.22
N ILE A 48 -3.85 33.10 -7.35
CA ILE A 48 -3.09 32.25 -6.41
C ILE A 48 -3.03 32.87 -5.02
N ARG A 49 -2.64 34.15 -4.90
CA ARG A 49 -2.52 34.84 -3.62
C ARG A 49 -3.80 34.84 -2.80
N ASN A 50 -4.95 34.87 -3.47
CA ASN A 50 -6.25 34.87 -2.80
C ASN A 50 -6.90 33.47 -2.70
N GLY A 51 -6.21 32.40 -3.13
CA GLY A 51 -6.71 31.04 -3.01
C GLY A 51 -7.87 30.70 -3.95
N HIS A 52 -8.08 31.46 -5.03
CA HIS A 52 -9.22 31.29 -5.94
C HIS A 52 -8.95 30.17 -6.95
N VAL A 53 -9.06 28.91 -6.50
CA VAL A 53 -8.76 27.70 -7.30
C VAL A 53 -9.44 27.72 -8.68
N GLU A 54 -10.73 28.07 -8.75
CA GLU A 54 -11.48 28.09 -10.00
C GLU A 54 -11.07 29.22 -10.95
N ASN A 55 -10.55 30.34 -10.42
CA ASN A 55 -9.95 31.37 -11.27
C ASN A 55 -8.63 30.88 -11.86
N VAL A 56 -7.79 30.20 -11.06
CA VAL A 56 -6.54 29.59 -11.55
C VAL A 56 -6.84 28.56 -12.63
N ARG A 57 -7.83 27.69 -12.40
CA ARG A 57 -8.32 26.72 -13.39
C ARG A 57 -8.68 27.40 -14.71
N ALA A 58 -9.55 28.40 -14.67
CA ALA A 58 -10.00 29.10 -15.86
C ALA A 58 -8.84 29.77 -16.62
N LEU A 59 -7.89 30.38 -15.91
CA LEU A 59 -6.72 31.02 -16.51
C LEU A 59 -5.79 30.04 -17.24
N LEU A 60 -5.63 28.82 -16.71
CA LEU A 60 -4.82 27.77 -17.32
C LEU A 60 -5.55 27.09 -18.49
N GLU A 61 -6.82 26.76 -18.32
CA GLU A 61 -7.64 26.12 -19.37
C GLU A 61 -7.80 27.01 -20.60
N SER A 62 -7.84 28.34 -20.43
CA SER A 62 -7.90 29.27 -21.55
C SER A 62 -6.53 29.52 -22.22
N GLY A 63 -5.43 29.02 -21.64
CA GLY A 63 -4.06 29.32 -22.05
C GLY A 63 -3.65 30.78 -21.86
N ALA A 64 -4.40 31.59 -21.10
CA ALA A 64 -4.07 32.99 -20.87
C ALA A 64 -2.91 33.15 -19.87
N CYS A 65 -2.72 32.17 -19.00
CA CYS A 65 -1.59 32.06 -18.09
C CYS A 65 -0.91 30.69 -18.24
N VAL A 66 0.37 30.62 -17.88
CA VAL A 66 1.19 29.41 -17.99
C VAL A 66 1.52 28.88 -16.60
N ALA A 67 1.33 27.58 -16.38
CA ALA A 67 1.52 26.96 -15.06
C ALA A 67 2.98 27.01 -14.56
N SER A 68 3.96 26.82 -15.45
CA SER A 68 5.39 26.98 -15.15
C SER A 68 5.81 28.44 -14.94
N GLY A 69 4.92 29.39 -15.25
CA GLY A 69 5.22 30.82 -15.21
C GLY A 69 6.01 31.30 -16.44
N LEU A 70 6.53 32.52 -16.35
CA LEU A 70 7.34 33.11 -17.41
C LEU A 70 8.82 32.75 -17.21
N HIS A 71 9.56 32.64 -18.32
CA HIS A 71 10.97 32.29 -18.32
C HIS A 71 11.80 33.29 -17.49
N GLN A 72 12.85 32.82 -16.81
CA GLN A 72 13.75 33.62 -15.96
C GLN A 72 13.11 34.35 -14.77
N CYS A 73 11.87 34.01 -14.41
CA CYS A 73 11.20 34.58 -13.26
C CYS A 73 11.47 33.72 -12.01
N THR A 74 11.88 34.34 -10.91
CA THR A 74 12.11 33.63 -9.65
C THR A 74 10.81 33.39 -8.86
N TRP A 75 9.76 34.15 -9.14
CA TRP A 75 8.47 34.07 -8.45
C TRP A 75 7.40 33.38 -9.30
N VAL A 76 7.65 32.11 -9.64
CA VAL A 76 6.74 31.29 -10.48
C VAL A 76 5.46 30.86 -9.73
N PRO A 77 4.39 30.49 -10.46
CA PRO A 77 3.12 30.10 -9.86
C PRO A 77 3.23 29.02 -8.77
N LEU A 78 4.07 27.99 -8.98
CA LEU A 78 4.24 26.89 -8.01
C LEU A 78 4.79 27.39 -6.67
N ARG A 79 5.78 28.29 -6.70
CA ARG A 79 6.35 28.93 -5.51
C ARG A 79 5.33 29.80 -4.79
N GLN A 80 4.50 30.51 -5.54
CA GLN A 80 3.41 31.31 -4.97
C GLN A 80 2.38 30.44 -4.26
N ALA A 81 1.93 29.37 -4.90
CA ALA A 81 0.95 28.45 -4.33
C ALA A 81 1.46 27.79 -3.04
N ALA A 82 2.76 27.47 -2.99
CA ALA A 82 3.41 26.96 -1.80
C ALA A 82 3.56 28.01 -0.69
N PHE A 83 4.00 29.23 -1.03
CA PHE A 83 4.15 30.33 -0.08
C PHE A 83 2.83 30.66 0.62
N TRP A 84 1.72 30.64 -0.13
CA TRP A 84 0.38 30.90 0.39
C TRP A 84 -0.35 29.65 0.91
N LEU A 85 0.30 28.49 0.92
CA LEU A 85 -0.24 27.23 1.44
C LEU A 85 -1.57 26.82 0.78
N PHE A 86 -1.61 26.80 -0.55
CA PHE A 86 -2.76 26.33 -1.33
C PHE A 86 -2.48 24.98 -2.03
N PRO A 87 -2.62 23.83 -1.34
CA PRO A 87 -2.42 22.49 -1.90
C PRO A 87 -3.20 22.24 -3.20
N SER A 88 -4.46 22.67 -3.27
CA SER A 88 -5.30 22.49 -4.47
C SER A 88 -4.76 23.25 -5.69
N ILE A 89 -4.09 24.39 -5.47
CA ILE A 89 -3.46 25.17 -6.54
C ILE A 89 -2.12 24.54 -6.93
N ILE A 90 -1.33 24.05 -5.97
CA ILE A 90 -0.09 23.30 -6.26
C ILE A 90 -0.40 22.12 -7.19
N GLN A 91 -1.41 21.33 -6.83
CA GLN A 91 -1.83 20.19 -7.63
C GLN A 91 -2.29 20.63 -9.01
N LEU A 92 -3.17 21.63 -9.10
CA LEU A 92 -3.67 22.14 -10.37
C LEU A 92 -2.55 22.68 -11.28
N LEU A 93 -1.54 23.34 -10.72
CA LEU A 93 -0.37 23.82 -11.47
C LEU A 93 0.44 22.67 -12.06
N LEU A 94 0.68 21.63 -11.27
CA LEU A 94 1.36 20.42 -11.76
C LEU A 94 0.51 19.78 -12.85
N ASP A 95 -0.82 19.65 -12.64
CA ASP A 95 -1.79 19.09 -13.59
C ASP A 95 -1.79 19.75 -14.97
N HIS A 96 -1.50 21.05 -15.02
CA HIS A 96 -1.47 21.83 -16.26
C HIS A 96 -0.05 22.03 -16.85
N ASP A 97 0.97 21.35 -16.32
CA ASP A 97 2.34 21.40 -16.83
C ASP A 97 2.91 19.99 -17.02
N ALA A 98 2.72 19.42 -18.21
CA ALA A 98 3.25 18.08 -18.53
C ALA A 98 4.78 17.95 -18.42
N THR A 99 5.51 19.07 -18.36
CA THR A 99 6.97 19.09 -18.31
C THR A 99 7.52 19.44 -16.93
N TRP A 100 6.67 19.59 -15.92
CA TRP A 100 7.03 20.07 -14.57
C TRP A 100 8.29 19.37 -14.01
N SER A 101 8.39 18.05 -14.18
CA SER A 101 9.49 17.21 -13.65
C SER A 101 10.87 17.52 -14.25
N SER A 102 10.93 18.17 -15.42
CA SER A 102 12.18 18.48 -16.12
C SER A 102 12.83 19.79 -15.70
N HIS A 103 12.07 20.69 -15.09
CA HIS A 103 12.52 22.06 -14.83
C HIS A 103 12.29 22.54 -13.39
N LEU A 104 11.86 21.65 -12.47
CA LEU A 104 11.81 22.00 -11.05
C LEU A 104 13.20 22.39 -10.54
N SER A 105 13.30 23.59 -10.00
CA SER A 105 14.45 24.05 -9.24
C SER A 105 14.53 23.33 -7.88
N PRO A 106 15.70 23.31 -7.21
CA PRO A 106 15.84 22.71 -5.87
C PRO A 106 14.83 23.25 -4.84
N VAL A 107 14.43 24.53 -4.97
CA VAL A 107 13.42 25.15 -4.11
C VAL A 107 12.04 24.55 -4.37
N GLU A 108 11.66 24.35 -5.63
CA GLU A 108 10.36 23.74 -5.97
C GLU A 108 10.31 22.25 -5.64
N THR A 109 11.43 21.54 -5.75
CA THR A 109 11.54 20.16 -5.27
C THR A 109 11.29 20.07 -3.76
N SER A 110 11.82 21.01 -2.97
CA SER A 110 11.55 21.08 -1.52
C SER A 110 10.09 21.41 -1.19
N ILE A 111 9.44 22.23 -2.02
CA ILE A 111 8.00 22.50 -1.94
C ILE A 111 7.20 21.21 -2.20
N LEU A 112 7.52 20.48 -3.26
CA LEU A 112 6.87 19.21 -3.60
C LEU A 112 7.04 18.19 -2.48
N GLN A 113 8.25 18.11 -1.91
CA GLN A 113 8.51 17.30 -0.72
C GLN A 113 7.59 17.66 0.44
N SER A 114 7.45 18.95 0.79
CA SER A 114 6.56 19.38 1.87
C SER A 114 5.10 19.07 1.55
N PHE A 115 4.67 19.22 0.30
CA PHE A 115 3.33 18.89 -0.15
C PHE A 115 3.01 17.40 0.06
N ILE A 116 3.92 16.50 -0.34
CA ILE A 116 3.79 15.05 -0.14
C ILE A 116 3.79 14.69 1.34
N ALA A 117 4.70 15.26 2.14
CA ALA A 117 4.81 15.03 3.57
C ALA A 117 3.56 15.46 4.37
N ASN A 118 2.83 16.45 3.85
CA ASN A 118 1.56 16.90 4.43
C ASN A 118 0.36 16.04 4.01
N GLY A 119 0.57 14.91 3.32
CA GLY A 119 -0.50 13.99 2.95
C GLY A 119 -1.30 14.42 1.73
N ALA A 120 -0.66 15.07 0.76
CA ALA A 120 -1.28 15.41 -0.52
C ALA A 120 -2.06 14.23 -1.14
N ALA A 121 -3.22 14.54 -1.72
CA ALA A 121 -4.03 13.57 -2.44
C ALA A 121 -3.39 13.27 -3.80
N LEU A 122 -2.55 12.22 -3.88
CA LEU A 122 -1.82 11.86 -5.10
C LEU A 122 -2.66 11.04 -6.10
N GLN A 123 -3.91 10.71 -5.76
CA GLN A 123 -4.84 9.97 -6.61
C GLN A 123 -5.64 10.87 -7.55
N THR A 124 -5.35 12.17 -7.53
CA THR A 124 -6.04 13.15 -8.36
C THR A 124 -5.69 13.01 -9.83
N ARG A 125 -6.62 13.46 -10.68
CA ARG A 125 -6.47 13.39 -12.13
C ARG A 125 -5.27 14.20 -12.60
N PHE A 126 -4.31 13.54 -13.24
CA PHE A 126 -3.04 14.07 -13.70
C PHE A 126 -2.62 13.38 -15.00
N ILE A 127 -2.54 14.12 -16.11
CA ILE A 127 -2.31 13.54 -17.44
C ILE A 127 -1.15 14.27 -18.16
N PRO A 128 0.10 14.11 -17.71
CA PRO A 128 1.27 14.63 -18.42
C PRO A 128 1.74 13.72 -19.55
N THR A 129 1.58 12.40 -19.40
CA THR A 129 2.03 11.39 -20.35
C THR A 129 0.91 10.38 -20.60
N SER A 130 0.71 10.03 -21.87
CA SER A 130 -0.26 9.00 -22.25
C SER A 130 0.29 7.62 -21.86
N CYS A 131 -0.41 6.93 -20.97
CA CYS A 131 -0.13 5.54 -20.61
C CYS A 131 -1.43 4.73 -20.61
N THR A 132 -1.32 3.46 -20.96
CA THR A 132 -2.41 2.47 -21.04
C THR A 132 -2.81 1.88 -19.68
N SER A 133 -2.07 2.18 -18.62
CA SER A 133 -2.42 1.78 -17.24
C SER A 133 -3.79 2.33 -16.85
N PRO A 134 -4.64 1.57 -16.12
CA PRO A 134 -5.88 2.10 -15.57
C PRO A 134 -5.66 3.25 -14.58
N SER A 135 -4.49 3.32 -13.95
CA SER A 135 -4.10 4.41 -13.03
C SER A 135 -3.28 5.50 -13.73
N SER A 136 -3.16 5.50 -15.06
CA SER A 136 -2.34 6.46 -15.81
C SER A 136 -2.74 7.91 -15.59
N GLU A 137 -4.02 8.15 -15.28
CA GLU A 137 -4.51 9.48 -14.97
C GLU A 137 -4.25 9.89 -13.51
N THR A 138 -3.49 9.16 -12.69
CA THR A 138 -3.22 9.56 -11.30
C THR A 138 -1.86 10.22 -11.14
N PHE A 139 -1.78 11.24 -10.27
CA PHE A 139 -0.52 11.92 -9.99
C PHE A 139 0.54 10.95 -9.46
N SER A 140 0.16 10.01 -8.58
CA SER A 140 1.05 8.96 -8.06
C SER A 140 1.60 8.07 -9.16
N HIS A 141 0.79 7.61 -10.13
CA HIS A 141 1.27 6.72 -11.18
C HIS A 141 2.34 7.41 -12.02
N GLN A 142 2.05 8.63 -12.46
CA GLN A 142 2.97 9.42 -13.27
C GLN A 142 4.28 9.69 -12.53
N LEU A 143 4.20 9.98 -11.24
CA LEU A 143 5.36 10.27 -10.40
C LEU A 143 6.21 9.03 -10.09
N LEU A 144 5.60 7.86 -9.97
CA LEU A 144 6.28 6.61 -9.64
C LEU A 144 6.83 5.89 -10.88
N TYR A 145 6.18 6.03 -12.05
CA TYR A 145 6.52 5.27 -13.26
C TYR A 145 7.11 6.11 -14.40
N HIS A 146 6.73 7.39 -14.53
CA HIS A 146 7.11 8.22 -15.68
C HIS A 146 8.04 9.39 -15.33
N ALA A 147 8.09 9.80 -14.06
CA ALA A 147 9.05 10.80 -13.59
C ALA A 147 10.46 10.21 -13.41
N PRO A 148 11.51 11.05 -13.45
CA PRO A 148 12.86 10.63 -13.10
C PRO A 148 12.94 9.96 -11.71
N SER A 149 13.80 8.95 -11.56
CA SER A 149 13.87 8.09 -10.36
C SER A 149 14.13 8.83 -9.04
N HIS A 150 14.73 10.02 -9.06
CA HIS A 150 14.93 10.82 -7.85
C HIS A 150 13.60 11.38 -7.31
N PHE A 151 12.60 11.63 -8.15
CA PHE A 151 11.25 12.01 -7.71
C PHE A 151 10.50 10.83 -7.10
N THR A 152 10.65 9.64 -7.67
CA THR A 152 10.14 8.40 -7.04
C THR A 152 10.68 8.29 -5.62
N ARG A 153 12.01 8.40 -5.43
CA ARG A 153 12.62 8.37 -4.09
C ARG A 153 12.09 9.47 -3.18
N LEU A 154 11.94 10.69 -3.68
CA LEU A 154 11.38 11.81 -2.91
C LEU A 154 9.97 11.48 -2.40
N VAL A 155 9.11 10.88 -3.22
CA VAL A 155 7.76 10.45 -2.79
C VAL A 155 7.83 9.42 -1.69
N ILE A 156 8.68 8.41 -1.85
CA ILE A 156 8.82 7.30 -0.91
C ILE A 156 9.40 7.80 0.43
N ASP A 157 10.46 8.59 0.38
CA ASP A 157 11.17 9.11 1.55
C ASP A 157 10.37 10.16 2.33
N HIS A 158 9.34 10.74 1.72
CA HIS A 158 8.53 11.79 2.33
C HIS A 158 7.04 11.45 2.38
N ALA A 159 6.65 10.20 2.10
CA ALA A 159 5.27 9.76 2.24
C ALA A 159 4.74 10.00 3.67
N ASN A 160 3.52 10.51 3.76
CA ASN A 160 2.78 10.61 5.01
C ASN A 160 2.11 9.25 5.29
N VAL A 161 2.73 8.48 6.16
CA VAL A 161 2.34 7.12 6.56
C VAL A 161 1.33 7.09 7.71
N ARG A 162 0.87 8.23 8.21
CA ARG A 162 -0.18 8.27 9.24
C ARG A 162 -1.50 7.72 8.67
N PRO A 163 -2.42 7.24 9.53
CA PRO A 163 -3.76 6.86 9.09
C PRO A 163 -4.43 7.98 8.30
N GLY A 164 -4.96 7.67 7.12
CA GLY A 164 -5.53 8.65 6.19
C GLY A 164 -4.53 9.48 5.38
N GLY A 165 -3.22 9.23 5.54
CA GLY A 165 -2.17 9.82 4.72
C GLY A 165 -2.06 9.18 3.32
N ASN A 166 -1.07 9.64 2.55
CA ASN A 166 -0.84 9.13 1.20
C ASN A 166 0.03 7.86 1.14
N GLY A 167 0.64 7.43 2.26
CA GLY A 167 1.52 6.25 2.29
C GLY A 167 0.84 4.95 1.84
N CYS A 168 -0.41 4.71 2.28
CA CYS A 168 -1.21 3.56 1.85
C CYS A 168 -1.45 3.59 0.32
N HIS A 169 -1.86 4.73 -0.22
CA HIS A 169 -2.12 4.89 -1.65
C HIS A 169 -0.85 4.69 -2.50
N ILE A 170 0.29 5.21 -2.05
CA ILE A 170 1.58 5.03 -2.72
C ILE A 170 1.96 3.54 -2.70
N LEU A 171 1.78 2.85 -1.57
CA LEU A 171 2.04 1.41 -1.45
C LEU A 171 1.22 0.59 -2.46
N HIS A 172 -0.08 0.89 -2.60
CA HIS A 172 -0.94 0.21 -3.58
C HIS A 172 -0.48 0.43 -5.02
N GLU A 173 -0.05 1.64 -5.36
CA GLU A 173 0.47 1.94 -6.69
C GLU A 173 1.78 1.18 -6.97
N LEU A 174 2.71 1.13 -6.01
CA LEU A 174 3.97 0.37 -6.14
C LEU A 174 3.78 -1.13 -6.34
N VAL A 175 2.78 -1.69 -5.65
CA VAL A 175 2.45 -3.11 -5.71
C VAL A 175 1.92 -3.51 -7.09
N GLY A 176 1.32 -2.56 -7.82
CA GLY A 176 0.90 -2.72 -9.21
C GLY A 176 2.06 -2.74 -10.21
N SER A 177 1.70 -2.49 -11.48
CA SER A 177 2.67 -2.35 -12.56
C SER A 177 2.17 -1.36 -13.61
N CYS A 178 3.11 -0.75 -14.32
CA CYS A 178 2.81 0.04 -15.51
C CYS A 178 3.16 -0.80 -16.75
N PRO A 179 2.21 -1.00 -17.69
CA PRO A 179 2.49 -1.72 -18.95
C PRO A 179 3.55 -1.02 -19.81
N ASP A 180 3.56 0.32 -19.78
CA ASP A 180 4.38 1.16 -20.66
C ASP A 180 5.71 1.60 -20.04
N ALA A 181 5.88 1.41 -18.72
CA ALA A 181 7.10 1.77 -18.00
C ALA A 181 7.52 0.65 -17.05
N LYS A 182 8.66 0.02 -17.36
CA LYS A 182 9.22 -1.05 -16.52
C LYS A 182 10.12 -0.46 -15.44
N ARG A 183 9.76 -0.71 -14.20
CA ARG A 183 10.64 -0.49 -13.05
C ARG A 183 11.49 -1.73 -12.81
N HIS A 184 12.72 -1.54 -12.35
CA HIS A 184 13.54 -2.68 -11.96
C HIS A 184 12.91 -3.38 -10.73
N PRO A 185 12.76 -4.72 -10.70
CA PRO A 185 12.12 -5.42 -9.59
C PRO A 185 12.76 -5.09 -8.24
N ALA A 186 14.10 -5.04 -8.18
CA ALA A 186 14.83 -4.71 -6.96
C ALA A 186 14.56 -3.29 -6.43
N GLU A 187 14.30 -2.31 -7.31
CA GLU A 187 13.94 -0.96 -6.88
C GLU A 187 12.53 -0.93 -6.31
N THR A 188 11.60 -1.66 -6.91
CA THR A 188 10.22 -1.77 -6.43
C THR A 188 10.17 -2.43 -5.06
N LEU A 189 10.90 -3.54 -4.87
CA LEU A 189 11.02 -4.21 -3.58
C LEU A 189 11.63 -3.30 -2.51
N ARG A 190 12.71 -2.57 -2.85
CA ARG A 190 13.32 -1.60 -1.95
C ARG A 190 12.31 -0.52 -1.52
N ASP A 191 11.55 0.04 -2.46
CA ASP A 191 10.62 1.13 -2.16
C ASP A 191 9.44 0.67 -1.30
N ILE A 192 8.92 -0.54 -1.57
CA ILE A 192 7.91 -1.19 -0.70
C ILE A 192 8.48 -1.39 0.70
N GLU A 193 9.71 -1.89 0.83
CA GLU A 193 10.37 -2.13 2.12
C GLU A 193 10.53 -0.82 2.91
N VAL A 194 10.95 0.26 2.24
CA VAL A 194 11.10 1.57 2.87
C VAL A 194 9.76 2.11 3.38
N LEU A 195 8.69 2.03 2.58
CA LEU A 195 7.37 2.48 3.03
C LEU A 195 6.85 1.69 4.23
N LEU A 196 6.98 0.36 4.19
CA LEU A 196 6.55 -0.51 5.28
C LEU A 196 7.35 -0.23 6.56
N LYS A 197 8.69 -0.08 6.46
CA LYS A 197 9.54 0.30 7.61
C LYS A 197 9.18 1.67 8.20
N ARG A 198 8.67 2.58 7.38
CA ARG A 198 8.19 3.88 7.84
C ARG A 198 6.81 3.81 8.51
N GLY A 199 6.11 2.68 8.40
CA GLY A 199 4.80 2.46 9.00
C GLY A 199 3.62 2.71 8.06
N ALA A 200 3.83 2.61 6.74
CA ALA A 200 2.70 2.56 5.80
C ALA A 200 1.84 1.33 6.11
N ASP A 201 0.55 1.53 6.30
CA ASP A 201 -0.39 0.45 6.63
C ASP A 201 -0.68 -0.42 5.39
N PRO A 202 -0.27 -1.70 5.36
CA PRO A 202 -0.54 -2.60 4.25
C PRO A 202 -1.98 -3.14 4.22
N ASN A 203 -2.73 -2.99 5.32
CA ASN A 203 -4.12 -3.45 5.43
C ASN A 203 -5.14 -2.35 5.11
N GLY A 204 -4.67 -1.10 4.96
CA GLY A 204 -5.49 -0.01 4.46
C GLY A 204 -6.05 -0.32 3.07
N LEU A 205 -7.25 0.20 2.78
CA LEU A 205 -7.90 -0.01 1.49
C LEU A 205 -7.54 1.10 0.49
N ASP A 206 -7.32 0.74 -0.78
CA ASP A 206 -7.21 1.70 -1.88
C ASP A 206 -8.57 2.29 -2.29
N GLY A 207 -8.55 3.19 -3.30
CA GLY A 207 -9.77 3.79 -3.85
C GLY A 207 -10.74 2.80 -4.51
N ASN A 208 -10.30 1.57 -4.81
CA ASN A 208 -11.14 0.48 -5.30
C ASN A 208 -11.56 -0.49 -4.19
N GLY A 209 -11.20 -0.19 -2.94
CA GLY A 209 -11.49 -1.00 -1.76
C GLY A 209 -10.59 -2.21 -1.58
N ARG A 210 -9.43 -2.29 -2.23
CA ARG A 210 -8.48 -3.42 -2.15
C ARG A 210 -7.45 -3.21 -1.06
N THR A 211 -7.03 -4.29 -0.40
CA THR A 211 -5.83 -4.33 0.44
C THR A 211 -4.56 -4.42 -0.42
N ALA A 212 -3.39 -4.15 0.15
CA ALA A 212 -2.14 -4.24 -0.61
C ALA A 212 -1.89 -5.69 -1.10
N LEU A 213 -2.25 -6.69 -0.30
CA LEU A 213 -2.14 -8.11 -0.67
C LEU A 213 -3.05 -8.47 -1.85
N THR A 214 -4.33 -8.10 -1.80
CA THR A 214 -5.29 -8.40 -2.88
C THR A 214 -4.96 -7.65 -4.15
N ALA A 215 -4.51 -6.40 -4.05
CA ALA A 215 -3.98 -5.64 -5.18
C ALA A 215 -2.75 -6.32 -5.80
N CYS A 216 -1.82 -6.83 -4.99
CA CYS A 216 -0.65 -7.56 -5.47
C CYS A 216 -1.03 -8.81 -6.25
N LEU A 217 -1.94 -9.62 -5.73
CA LEU A 217 -2.37 -10.85 -6.37
C LEU A 217 -3.14 -10.62 -7.67
N GLY A 218 -3.85 -9.49 -7.80
CA GLY A 218 -4.65 -9.17 -8.98
C GLY A 218 -3.94 -8.34 -10.06
N LEU A 219 -2.94 -7.52 -9.71
CA LEU A 219 -2.31 -6.55 -10.62
C LEU A 219 -0.83 -6.80 -10.91
N CYS A 220 -0.14 -7.56 -10.06
CA CYS A 220 1.29 -7.77 -10.23
C CYS A 220 1.57 -8.85 -11.29
N PRO A 221 2.58 -8.66 -12.17
CA PRO A 221 3.10 -9.74 -13.00
C PRO A 221 3.55 -10.93 -12.15
N SER A 222 3.30 -12.15 -12.63
CA SER A 222 3.59 -13.39 -11.89
C SER A 222 5.06 -13.60 -11.53
N ILE A 223 5.99 -12.91 -12.21
CA ILE A 223 7.43 -13.02 -11.98
C ILE A 223 7.82 -12.42 -10.62
N ASP A 224 7.20 -11.29 -10.24
CA ASP A 224 7.58 -10.52 -9.06
C ASP A 224 6.63 -10.74 -7.86
N VAL A 225 5.46 -11.35 -8.11
CA VAL A 225 4.37 -11.42 -7.12
C VAL A 225 4.82 -12.10 -5.82
N PHE A 226 5.65 -13.15 -5.91
CA PHE A 226 6.07 -13.91 -4.73
C PHE A 226 6.89 -13.05 -3.76
N ASP A 227 7.92 -12.35 -4.27
CA ASP A 227 8.80 -11.53 -3.45
C ASP A 227 8.05 -10.34 -2.84
N ARG A 228 7.12 -9.74 -3.59
CA ARG A 228 6.26 -8.65 -3.10
C ARG A 228 5.32 -9.13 -1.99
N ILE A 229 4.68 -10.29 -2.15
CA ILE A 229 3.82 -10.88 -1.12
C ILE A 229 4.63 -11.19 0.15
N GLN A 230 5.81 -11.81 0.02
CA GLN A 230 6.66 -12.07 1.18
C GLN A 230 7.03 -10.77 1.92
N LEU A 231 7.33 -9.71 1.18
CA LEU A 231 7.68 -8.43 1.76
C LEU A 231 6.49 -7.75 2.46
N LEU A 232 5.29 -7.78 1.85
CA LEU A 232 4.07 -7.27 2.46
C LEU A 232 3.72 -8.00 3.75
N LEU A 233 3.79 -9.34 3.75
CA LEU A 233 3.53 -10.16 4.95
C LEU A 233 4.53 -9.84 6.07
N ARG A 234 5.83 -9.73 5.75
CA ARG A 234 6.85 -9.28 6.71
C ARG A 234 6.61 -7.86 7.21
N GLY A 235 5.97 -7.01 6.40
CA GLY A 235 5.55 -5.66 6.76
C GLY A 235 4.26 -5.58 7.58
N GLY A 236 3.65 -6.71 7.96
CA GLY A 236 2.44 -6.76 8.77
C GLY A 236 1.13 -6.80 7.97
N ALA A 237 1.19 -7.13 6.68
CA ALA A 237 -0.01 -7.39 5.91
C ALA A 237 -0.73 -8.64 6.43
N ASP A 238 -2.04 -8.52 6.67
CA ASP A 238 -2.87 -9.58 7.22
C ASP A 238 -3.46 -10.42 6.06
N PRO A 239 -3.10 -11.71 5.95
CA PRO A 239 -3.61 -12.56 4.88
C PRO A 239 -5.11 -12.89 5.02
N GLU A 240 -5.73 -12.59 6.17
CA GLU A 240 -7.18 -12.75 6.37
C GLU A 240 -7.99 -11.50 5.99
N GLU A 241 -7.33 -10.36 5.85
CA GLU A 241 -8.03 -9.10 5.62
C GLU A 241 -8.62 -9.08 4.20
N ARG A 242 -9.95 -9.13 4.16
CA ARG A 242 -10.71 -9.13 2.92
C ARG A 242 -10.81 -7.73 2.37
N ASP A 243 -10.81 -7.63 1.05
CA ASP A 243 -11.12 -6.35 0.41
C ASP A 243 -12.60 -5.98 0.60
N ALA A 244 -12.98 -4.76 0.21
CA ALA A 244 -14.35 -4.26 0.30
C ALA A 244 -15.38 -5.10 -0.49
N LYS A 245 -14.91 -5.93 -1.44
CA LYS A 245 -15.74 -6.86 -2.22
C LYS A 245 -15.82 -8.25 -1.56
N GLY A 246 -15.13 -8.46 -0.44
CA GLY A 246 -15.08 -9.71 0.29
C GLY A 246 -14.13 -10.74 -0.31
N PHE A 247 -13.24 -10.35 -1.22
CA PHE A 247 -12.25 -11.27 -1.81
C PHE A 247 -11.23 -11.71 -0.77
N ASP A 248 -11.01 -13.02 -0.75
CA ASP A 248 -10.06 -13.72 0.11
C ASP A 248 -8.70 -13.84 -0.60
N PRO A 249 -7.60 -13.31 -0.03
CA PRO A 249 -6.27 -13.39 -0.62
C PRO A 249 -5.83 -14.82 -0.96
N VAL A 250 -6.12 -15.80 -0.10
CA VAL A 250 -5.75 -17.20 -0.34
C VAL A 250 -6.51 -17.74 -1.55
N LEU A 251 -7.80 -17.44 -1.64
CA LEU A 251 -8.60 -17.89 -2.78
C LEU A 251 -8.13 -17.26 -4.10
N MET A 252 -7.70 -15.99 -4.07
CA MET A 252 -7.10 -15.32 -5.23
C MET A 252 -5.80 -16.01 -5.67
N ALA A 253 -4.93 -16.41 -4.72
CA ALA A 253 -3.71 -17.14 -5.03
C ALA A 253 -4.01 -18.51 -5.70
N ILE A 254 -5.05 -19.19 -5.23
CA ILE A 254 -5.45 -20.51 -5.72
C ILE A 254 -6.06 -20.45 -7.13
N LYS A 255 -6.95 -19.50 -7.37
CA LYS A 255 -7.65 -19.35 -8.65
C LYS A 255 -6.82 -18.61 -9.70
N GLY A 256 -5.99 -17.66 -9.28
CA GLY A 256 -5.28 -16.74 -10.16
C GLY A 256 -3.97 -17.27 -10.73
N PHE A 257 -3.35 -18.27 -10.10
CA PHE A 257 -2.00 -18.74 -10.45
C PHE A 257 -1.97 -20.23 -10.80
N GLN A 258 -0.94 -20.63 -11.55
CA GLN A 258 -0.65 -22.01 -11.90
C GLN A 258 0.50 -22.57 -11.06
N ASP A 259 0.64 -23.89 -11.01
CA ASP A 259 1.72 -24.55 -10.30
C ASP A 259 3.06 -24.33 -11.03
N PRO A 260 4.19 -24.19 -10.30
CA PRO A 260 4.36 -24.36 -8.85
C PRO A 260 4.09 -23.09 -8.02
N LEU A 261 3.84 -21.95 -8.66
CA LEU A 261 3.70 -20.65 -7.99
C LEU A 261 2.45 -20.59 -7.11
N ARG A 262 1.32 -21.15 -7.58
CA ARG A 262 0.06 -21.28 -6.83
C ARG A 262 0.28 -21.92 -5.46
N PHE A 263 0.97 -23.05 -5.43
CA PHE A 263 1.26 -23.79 -4.19
C PHE A 263 2.13 -22.95 -3.25
N ARG A 264 3.20 -22.35 -3.76
CA ARG A 264 4.11 -21.52 -2.95
C ARG A 264 3.42 -20.28 -2.37
N LEU A 265 2.60 -19.59 -3.15
CA LEU A 265 1.84 -18.41 -2.68
C LEU A 265 0.83 -18.82 -1.61
N THR A 266 0.08 -19.89 -1.88
CA THR A 266 -0.91 -20.41 -0.92
C THR A 266 -0.23 -20.80 0.39
N GLU A 267 0.83 -21.60 0.33
CA GLU A 267 1.62 -21.98 1.51
C GLU A 267 2.09 -20.76 2.32
N THR A 268 2.65 -19.76 1.63
CA THR A 268 3.18 -18.55 2.28
C THR A 268 2.08 -17.74 2.97
N LEU A 269 0.93 -17.57 2.33
CA LEU A 269 -0.21 -16.86 2.93
C LEU A 269 -0.72 -17.61 4.15
N LEU A 270 -0.96 -18.92 4.01
CA LEU A 270 -1.50 -19.78 5.06
C LEU A 270 -0.62 -19.81 6.33
N TYR A 271 0.70 -19.91 6.18
CA TYR A 271 1.62 -19.89 7.32
C TYR A 271 1.71 -18.52 8.00
N SER A 272 1.22 -17.45 7.36
CA SER A 272 1.27 -16.08 7.88
C SER A 272 -0.05 -15.67 8.57
N TYR A 273 -1.01 -16.58 8.75
CA TYR A 273 -2.28 -16.27 9.40
C TYR A 273 -2.07 -15.82 10.85
N PRO A 274 -2.76 -14.75 11.30
CA PRO A 274 -2.62 -14.25 12.65
C PRO A 274 -3.18 -15.23 13.67
N THR A 275 -2.52 -15.29 14.82
CA THR A 275 -2.84 -16.16 15.95
C THR A 275 -3.83 -15.55 16.95
N THR A 276 -4.16 -14.27 16.77
CA THR A 276 -5.09 -13.51 17.60
C THR A 276 -6.44 -13.40 16.88
N THR A 277 -7.46 -14.09 17.37
CA THR A 277 -8.79 -14.05 16.77
C THR A 277 -9.75 -13.20 17.58
N GLY A 278 -10.39 -12.23 16.91
CA GLY A 278 -11.70 -11.71 17.31
C GLY A 278 -12.82 -12.67 16.89
N PRO A 279 -14.08 -12.43 17.29
CA PRO A 279 -15.20 -13.36 17.13
C PRO A 279 -15.62 -13.66 15.67
N SER A 280 -15.11 -12.92 14.69
CA SER A 280 -15.37 -13.09 13.26
C SER A 280 -14.13 -13.47 12.43
N ARG A 281 -12.99 -13.70 13.10
CA ARG A 281 -11.74 -14.22 12.51
C ARG A 281 -11.59 -15.67 12.97
N GLY A 282 -11.55 -16.64 12.06
CA GLY A 282 -11.54 -18.04 12.51
C GLY A 282 -12.16 -19.08 11.60
N GLU A 283 -13.29 -18.74 11.00
CA GLU A 283 -14.11 -19.72 10.29
C GLU A 283 -13.93 -19.55 8.79
N HIS A 284 -13.08 -20.39 8.22
CA HIS A 284 -12.84 -20.47 6.79
C HIS A 284 -13.60 -21.67 6.25
N SER A 285 -14.75 -21.41 5.63
CA SER A 285 -15.48 -22.41 4.85
C SER A 285 -15.23 -22.15 3.38
N TRP A 286 -14.56 -23.09 2.73
CA TRP A 286 -14.37 -23.07 1.29
C TRP A 286 -15.10 -24.25 0.67
N LEU A 287 -15.94 -23.96 -0.32
CA LEU A 287 -16.69 -24.95 -1.09
C LEU A 287 -15.74 -25.68 -2.06
N GLU A 288 -15.96 -26.97 -2.30
CA GLU A 288 -15.20 -27.73 -3.32
C GLU A 288 -15.21 -27.04 -4.70
N SER A 289 -16.32 -26.38 -5.06
CA SER A 289 -16.45 -25.62 -6.31
C SER A 289 -15.42 -24.50 -6.49
N HIS A 290 -14.73 -24.10 -5.43
CA HIS A 290 -13.63 -23.13 -5.48
C HIS A 290 -12.32 -23.73 -6.02
N PHE A 291 -12.19 -25.05 -5.96
CA PHE A 291 -10.98 -25.81 -6.28
C PHE A 291 -11.23 -26.67 -7.52
N ASN A 292 -10.82 -26.17 -8.69
CA ASN A 292 -10.83 -26.95 -9.91
C ASN A 292 -9.48 -27.65 -10.09
N PHE A 293 -9.21 -28.63 -9.23
CA PHE A 293 -7.93 -29.35 -9.16
C PHE A 293 -8.02 -30.74 -9.81
N SER A 294 -6.90 -31.21 -10.34
CA SER A 294 -6.71 -32.65 -10.57
C SER A 294 -6.64 -33.40 -9.24
N GLU A 295 -6.83 -34.71 -9.28
CA GLU A 295 -6.76 -35.58 -8.09
C GLU A 295 -5.41 -35.44 -7.35
N GLU A 296 -4.30 -35.41 -8.08
CA GLU A 296 -2.95 -35.19 -7.54
C GLU A 296 -2.81 -33.79 -6.89
N GLN A 297 -3.35 -32.75 -7.53
CA GLN A 297 -3.36 -31.40 -6.97
C GLN A 297 -4.20 -31.33 -5.69
N ALA A 298 -5.35 -32.01 -5.66
CA ALA A 298 -6.21 -32.05 -4.48
C ALA A 298 -5.52 -32.72 -3.29
N ILE A 299 -4.81 -33.85 -3.50
CA ILE A 299 -4.02 -34.52 -2.46
C ILE A 299 -2.94 -33.59 -1.90
N ASN A 300 -2.17 -32.95 -2.79
CA ASN A 300 -1.09 -32.03 -2.40
C ASN A 300 -1.64 -30.81 -1.63
N PHE A 301 -2.75 -30.23 -2.09
CA PHE A 301 -3.40 -29.12 -1.41
C PHE A 301 -3.94 -29.55 -0.04
N HIS A 302 -4.60 -30.69 0.06
CA HIS A 302 -5.08 -31.20 1.34
C HIS A 302 -3.95 -31.40 2.36
N ALA A 303 -2.82 -31.97 1.93
CA ALA A 303 -1.63 -32.11 2.77
C ALA A 303 -1.06 -30.73 3.20
N LEU A 304 -1.00 -29.76 2.28
CA LEU A 304 -0.61 -28.38 2.58
C LEU A 304 -1.53 -27.75 3.63
N MET A 305 -2.84 -27.93 3.49
CA MET A 305 -3.83 -27.37 4.42
C MET A 305 -3.67 -27.97 5.82
N GLN A 306 -3.53 -29.29 5.93
CA GLN A 306 -3.30 -29.94 7.22
C GLN A 306 -2.03 -29.40 7.89
N LYS A 307 -0.96 -29.22 7.13
CA LYS A 307 0.30 -28.66 7.61
C LYS A 307 0.16 -27.18 8.02
N ALA A 308 -0.60 -26.38 7.28
CA ALA A 308 -0.91 -25.01 7.61
C ALA A 308 -1.73 -24.89 8.90
N THR A 309 -2.80 -25.68 9.03
CA THR A 309 -3.62 -25.73 10.25
C THR A 309 -2.77 -26.11 11.46
N PHE A 310 -1.88 -27.10 11.31
CA PHE A 310 -0.93 -27.47 12.35
C PHE A 310 0.04 -26.34 12.70
N SER A 311 0.55 -25.62 11.70
CA SER A 311 1.42 -24.46 11.88
C SER A 311 0.72 -23.38 12.70
N VAL A 312 -0.48 -22.96 12.28
CA VAL A 312 -1.24 -21.91 12.97
C VAL A 312 -1.57 -22.34 14.39
N ALA A 313 -2.07 -23.55 14.60
CA ALA A 313 -2.44 -24.04 15.93
C ALA A 313 -1.23 -24.10 16.87
N THR A 314 -0.08 -24.59 16.41
CA THR A 314 1.14 -24.63 17.22
C THR A 314 1.70 -23.23 17.49
N THR A 315 1.68 -22.30 16.53
CA THR A 315 2.07 -20.90 16.75
C THR A 315 1.18 -20.25 17.82
N ARG A 316 -0.14 -20.52 17.82
CA ARG A 316 -1.07 -20.00 18.83
C ARG A 316 -0.77 -20.52 20.23
N ILE A 317 -0.46 -21.81 20.35
CA ILE A 317 -0.06 -22.42 21.61
C ILE A 317 1.18 -21.72 22.16
N LEU A 318 2.19 -21.50 21.30
CA LEU A 318 3.41 -20.80 21.67
C LEU A 318 3.15 -19.33 22.06
N ASP A 319 2.32 -18.59 21.30
CA ASP A 319 1.95 -17.20 21.64
C ASP A 319 1.16 -17.10 22.96
N ALA A 320 0.30 -18.07 23.22
CA ALA A 320 -0.44 -18.14 24.48
C ALA A 320 0.47 -18.46 25.66
N ALA A 321 1.42 -19.38 25.46
CA ALA A 321 2.46 -19.71 26.42
C ALA A 321 3.29 -18.47 26.79
N VAL A 322 3.80 -17.72 25.81
CA VAL A 322 4.55 -16.46 26.03
C VAL A 322 3.70 -15.44 26.80
N ARG A 323 2.41 -15.27 26.44
CA ARG A 323 1.50 -14.35 27.13
C ARG A 323 1.24 -14.73 28.59
N GLN A 324 1.16 -16.03 28.89
CA GLN A 324 0.98 -16.54 30.24
C GLN A 324 2.23 -16.29 31.10
N GLN A 325 3.42 -16.39 30.53
CA GLN A 325 4.68 -16.08 31.22
C GLN A 325 4.75 -14.62 31.63
N ASN A 326 4.43 -13.71 30.70
CA ASN A 326 4.43 -12.28 30.95
C ASN A 326 3.45 -11.87 32.05
N ARG A 327 2.48 -12.74 32.39
CA ARG A 327 1.53 -12.57 33.49
C ARG A 327 1.94 -13.28 34.79
N GLY A 328 3.16 -13.81 34.87
CA GLY A 328 3.70 -14.50 36.05
C GLY A 328 3.22 -15.94 36.22
N GLY A 329 2.70 -16.58 35.17
CA GLY A 329 2.29 -17.98 35.20
C GLY A 329 3.49 -18.95 35.08
N VAL A 330 3.41 -20.09 35.76
CA VAL A 330 4.40 -21.19 35.62
C VAL A 330 4.14 -21.93 34.31
N LEU A 331 5.11 -21.94 33.40
CA LEU A 331 5.07 -22.72 32.18
C LEU A 331 5.78 -24.05 32.34
N ARG A 332 5.16 -25.11 31.80
CA ARG A 332 5.82 -26.42 31.67
C ARG A 332 6.70 -26.37 30.42
N SER A 333 7.99 -26.15 30.60
CA SER A 333 8.97 -26.07 29.50
C SER A 333 8.97 -27.30 28.59
N ASP A 334 8.65 -28.49 29.14
CA ASP A 334 8.58 -29.75 28.38
C ASP A 334 7.49 -29.73 27.28
N ASP A 335 6.32 -29.15 27.56
CA ASP A 335 5.22 -29.09 26.59
C ASP A 335 5.54 -28.13 25.44
N ILE A 336 6.24 -27.03 25.73
CA ILE A 336 6.70 -26.04 24.74
C ILE A 336 7.77 -26.64 23.83
N LEU A 337 8.76 -27.34 24.43
CA LEU A 337 9.83 -28.01 23.69
C LEU A 337 9.29 -29.14 22.81
N ARG A 338 8.26 -29.85 23.27
CA ARG A 338 7.56 -30.85 22.47
C ARG A 338 6.89 -30.21 21.24
N VAL A 339 6.20 -29.09 21.41
CA VAL A 339 5.57 -28.36 20.29
C VAL A 339 6.63 -27.86 19.29
N ILE A 340 7.75 -27.32 19.77
CA ILE A 340 8.87 -26.89 18.91
C ILE A 340 9.39 -28.06 18.08
N ARG A 341 9.65 -29.21 18.71
CA ARG A 341 10.17 -30.39 18.00
C ARG A 341 9.17 -30.94 16.98
N MET A 342 7.88 -30.97 17.31
CA MET A 342 6.85 -31.36 16.34
C MET A 342 6.80 -30.42 15.13
N ARG A 343 7.05 -29.11 15.33
CA ARG A 343 7.16 -28.15 14.22
C ARG A 343 8.41 -28.38 13.37
N GLU A 344 9.54 -28.67 14.00
CA GLU A 344 10.80 -29.00 13.30
C GLU A 344 10.66 -30.28 12.46
N ASP A 345 10.08 -31.34 13.04
CA ASP A 345 9.82 -32.62 12.35
C ASP A 345 8.85 -32.45 11.17
N ALA A 346 7.88 -31.54 11.30
CA ALA A 346 6.95 -31.19 10.22
C ALA A 346 7.58 -30.26 9.15
N GLY A 347 8.81 -29.80 9.34
CA GLY A 347 9.48 -28.85 8.44
C GLY A 347 8.74 -27.51 8.34
N LEU A 348 8.25 -26.99 9.47
CA LEU A 348 7.58 -25.69 9.56
C LEU A 348 8.59 -24.54 9.78
N PRO A 349 8.21 -23.29 9.46
CA PRO A 349 9.02 -22.12 9.79
C PRO A 349 9.38 -22.07 11.27
N ARG A 350 10.63 -21.69 11.56
CA ARG A 350 11.11 -21.50 12.92
C ARG A 350 10.27 -20.43 13.61
N TYR A 351 9.82 -20.74 14.81
CA TYR A 351 9.12 -19.78 15.64
C TYR A 351 10.16 -18.88 16.32
N GLU A 352 10.02 -17.55 16.17
CA GLU A 352 10.94 -16.58 16.79
C GLU A 352 10.43 -16.19 18.17
N PHE A 353 11.22 -16.53 19.21
CA PHE A 353 10.93 -16.17 20.60
C PHE A 353 11.64 -14.86 20.98
N ASP A 354 11.08 -14.15 21.97
CA ASP A 354 11.82 -13.09 22.67
C ASP A 354 13.07 -13.68 23.34
N GLN A 355 14.17 -12.94 23.32
CA GLN A 355 15.49 -13.38 23.79
C GLN A 355 15.46 -13.80 25.27
N ALA A 356 14.63 -13.15 26.08
CA ALA A 356 14.41 -13.50 27.48
C ALA A 356 13.74 -14.88 27.66
N PHE A 357 12.79 -15.23 26.78
CA PHE A 357 12.06 -16.49 26.81
C PHE A 357 12.94 -17.68 26.40
N VAL A 358 13.83 -17.48 25.42
CA VAL A 358 14.79 -18.49 24.96
C VAL A 358 15.73 -18.93 26.08
N LEU A 359 16.22 -17.99 26.88
CA LEU A 359 17.14 -18.27 27.98
C LEU A 359 16.50 -19.13 29.08
N GLU A 360 15.22 -18.93 29.34
CA GLU A 360 14.46 -19.73 30.32
C GLU A 360 14.19 -21.15 29.80
N LEU A 361 13.89 -21.29 28.51
CA LEU A 361 13.67 -22.59 27.86
C LEU A 361 14.91 -23.47 27.79
N LEU A 362 16.07 -22.89 27.53
CA LEU A 362 17.35 -23.62 27.48
C LEU A 362 17.77 -24.24 28.81
N SER A 363 17.14 -23.82 29.92
CA SER A 363 17.39 -24.40 31.25
C SER A 363 16.64 -25.73 31.49
N ALA A 364 15.66 -26.07 30.64
CA ALA A 364 14.86 -27.28 30.79
C ALA A 364 15.42 -28.45 29.98
N THR A 365 15.68 -29.57 30.64
CA THR A 365 16.16 -30.82 30.04
C THR A 365 15.03 -31.63 29.39
N ILE A 366 15.20 -32.00 28.12
CA ILE A 366 14.17 -32.60 27.25
C ILE A 366 14.25 -34.15 27.22
N PRO A 367 13.13 -34.90 27.33
CA PRO A 367 13.06 -36.32 26.98
C PRO A 367 12.87 -36.59 25.46
N SER A 368 13.46 -37.67 24.95
CA SER A 368 13.38 -38.12 23.53
C SER A 368 11.95 -38.49 23.05
N PRO A 369 11.65 -38.45 21.73
CA PRO A 369 10.32 -38.11 21.24
C PRO A 369 9.36 -39.30 21.03
N LEU A 370 8.06 -38.98 21.13
CA LEU A 370 6.93 -39.69 20.51
C LEU A 370 6.26 -38.70 19.55
N ALA A 371 6.74 -38.61 18.32
CA ALA A 371 6.01 -37.93 17.25
C ALA A 371 4.94 -38.91 16.69
N PRO A 372 3.68 -38.50 16.52
CA PRO A 372 2.69 -39.33 15.86
C PRO A 372 3.01 -39.47 14.37
N PRO A 373 2.64 -40.59 13.71
CA PRO A 373 2.79 -40.74 12.27
C PRO A 373 2.04 -39.63 11.53
N VAL A 374 2.61 -39.22 10.40
CA VAL A 374 2.37 -38.05 9.51
C VAL A 374 0.89 -37.73 9.16
N GLY A 375 -0.10 -38.53 9.57
CA GLY A 375 -1.49 -38.38 9.17
C GLY A 375 -2.43 -37.61 10.12
N ILE A 376 -2.01 -37.26 11.35
CA ILE A 376 -2.94 -36.74 12.35
C ILE A 376 -2.33 -35.60 13.18
N TYR A 377 -2.02 -34.48 12.53
CA TYR A 377 -1.43 -33.33 13.21
C TYR A 377 -2.39 -32.61 14.17
N THR A 378 -3.71 -32.62 13.91
CA THR A 378 -4.71 -31.90 14.70
C THR A 378 -5.10 -32.63 16.00
N GLN A 379 -5.36 -33.95 15.95
CA GLN A 379 -5.70 -34.71 17.18
C GLN A 379 -4.53 -34.79 18.17
N ALA A 380 -3.29 -34.66 17.69
CA ALA A 380 -2.11 -34.63 18.55
C ALA A 380 -2.04 -33.37 19.43
N LEU A 381 -2.68 -32.27 19.03
CA LEU A 381 -2.69 -31.00 19.76
C LEU A 381 -3.71 -30.98 20.90
N ASP A 382 -4.83 -31.70 20.77
CA ASP A 382 -5.85 -31.81 21.82
C ASP A 382 -5.33 -32.51 23.09
N ALA A 383 -4.22 -33.25 22.98
CA ALA A 383 -3.57 -33.94 24.09
C ALA A 383 -2.60 -33.04 24.89
N ILE A 384 -2.37 -31.79 24.48
CA ILE A 384 -1.41 -30.89 25.14
C ILE A 384 -2.13 -30.06 26.21
N PRO A 385 -1.79 -30.21 27.52
CA PRO A 385 -2.51 -29.60 28.63
C PRO A 385 -2.08 -28.13 28.86
N ILE A 386 -2.00 -27.32 27.80
CA ILE A 386 -1.67 -25.89 27.89
C ILE A 386 -2.93 -25.03 28.16
N GLY A 387 -4.13 -25.64 28.24
CA GLY A 387 -5.36 -24.92 28.60
C GLY A 387 -5.84 -23.90 27.55
N VAL A 388 -5.26 -23.95 26.35
CA VAL A 388 -5.61 -23.12 25.20
C VAL A 388 -6.27 -24.05 24.20
N THR A 389 -7.59 -23.98 24.09
CA THR A 389 -8.31 -24.69 23.03
C THR A 389 -7.78 -24.20 21.67
N ALA A 390 -7.34 -25.13 20.81
CA ALA A 390 -6.92 -24.84 19.43
C ALA A 390 -8.07 -24.24 18.56
N ALA A 391 -9.28 -24.18 19.11
CA ALA A 391 -10.57 -23.85 18.51
C ALA A 391 -10.78 -22.37 18.12
N GLY A 392 -9.78 -21.71 17.56
CA GLY A 392 -9.95 -20.35 17.05
C GLY A 392 -9.86 -20.23 15.53
N HIS A 393 -9.28 -21.22 14.83
CA HIS A 393 -9.27 -21.28 13.37
C HIS A 393 -9.71 -22.69 12.96
N SER A 394 -10.97 -22.87 12.54
CA SER A 394 -11.45 -24.14 11.99
C SER A 394 -11.59 -23.99 10.49
N TRP A 395 -10.80 -24.78 9.77
CA TRP A 395 -10.77 -24.79 8.32
C TRP A 395 -11.68 -25.92 7.88
N ASP A 396 -12.95 -25.61 7.67
CA ASP A 396 -13.93 -26.59 7.19
C ASP A 396 -13.96 -26.53 5.67
N PHE A 397 -13.03 -27.28 5.06
CA PHE A 397 -13.11 -27.59 3.64
C PHE A 397 -14.19 -28.63 3.50
N GLY A 398 -15.36 -28.20 3.02
CA GLY A 398 -16.47 -29.10 2.72
C GLY A 398 -15.90 -30.32 2.03
N GLN A 399 -16.00 -31.48 2.70
CA GLN A 399 -15.38 -32.76 2.37
C GLN A 399 -14.74 -32.77 0.98
N MET A 400 -13.44 -32.44 0.87
CA MET A 400 -12.68 -32.72 -0.35
C MET A 400 -12.71 -34.24 -0.51
N ALA A 401 -13.71 -34.75 -1.22
CA ALA A 401 -13.89 -36.17 -1.42
C ALA A 401 -12.82 -36.58 -2.44
N ILE A 402 -11.65 -36.96 -1.92
CA ILE A 402 -10.71 -37.80 -2.67
C ILE A 402 -11.46 -39.12 -2.85
N GLN A 403 -12.11 -39.30 -4.01
CA GLN A 403 -12.80 -40.55 -4.35
C GLN A 403 -11.81 -41.69 -4.55
#